data_AF-A0A949CQV7-F1
#
_entry.id   AF-A0A949CQV7-F1
#
_cell.length_a   1.000
_cell.length_b   1.000
_cell.length_c   1.000
_cell.angle_alpha   90.00
_cell.angle_beta   90.00
_cell.angle_gamma   90.00
#
_symmetry.space_group_name_H-M   'P 1'
#
loop_
_entity.id
_entity.type
_entity.pdbx_description
1 polymer ?
#
loop_
_entity_poly.entity_id
_entity_poly.type
_entity_poly.pdbx_seq_one_letter_code
_entity_poly.pdbx_strand_id
1 'polypeptide(L)'
;FMDWEETNGSDMVSWSDRRPYDYATQQSGDFRNGVAPEYMVALCNQLDANAWVNMPHMADDIYVRNLATLMRDTLEPGRKVYVEWSNETWNGGYGFEGYSWVTQELNKPENAYLLGNRWALIARETKRDFDIWSDVFANQQDRLVRVVAGQQANSWIAEQILSHMGGHFDAVSCSAYIHLDDKVRSTFSSSTTADQVIDALIAAVPTAVSWLQDHRQLTTDYSKLLGRPLSFVAYEGGPHLDGQGGRYQSAFFAAGTNPRMYEVYARLLEGCQSAGLNEFLQYSLTGGLYETPFGSFGALQHMEQPLSTAPKYQALLDATTGALYKPRFSIEAVNAAASETGPTAATYRIRRAGSPSGSVVLSLTVSGTASAADYTGVTTSLTFAVGETEKVVRLMPVDDALIEGNEQVNIALATGSGYSIDASHASINLIIQDNDVQTVNGLQGQYFDIANLAMPTLVRNDQYINFNWGTGSPHALLQPDRFSVRWTGWIQPIETGSYVFR
;
A
#
# COMPACT_ATOMS: atom_id res chain seq x y z
N PHE A 1 -24.88 -0.04 -3.30
CA PHE A 1 -25.32 -1.06 -4.27
C PHE A 1 -25.70 -0.43 -5.61
N MET A 2 -25.18 0.75 -5.94
CA MET A 2 -25.59 1.58 -7.08
C MET A 2 -25.79 0.82 -8.41
N ASP A 3 -24.81 0.01 -8.83
CA ASP A 3 -24.86 -0.78 -10.07
C ASP A 3 -25.80 -1.99 -9.99
N TRP A 4 -25.98 -2.57 -8.79
CA TRP A 4 -26.98 -3.61 -8.57
C TRP A 4 -28.38 -3.04 -8.62
N GLU A 5 -28.57 -1.81 -8.16
CA GLU A 5 -29.86 -1.10 -8.16
C GLU A 5 -30.18 -0.48 -9.53
N GLU A 6 -29.23 -0.47 -10.48
CA GLU A 6 -29.34 0.24 -11.76
C GLU A 6 -29.72 1.72 -11.63
N THR A 7 -29.34 2.34 -10.52
CA THR A 7 -29.74 3.70 -10.12
C THR A 7 -29.71 4.73 -11.25
N ASN A 8 -28.62 4.70 -12.02
CA ASN A 8 -28.29 5.62 -13.10
C ASN A 8 -29.25 5.55 -14.29
N GLY A 9 -29.76 4.34 -14.59
CA GLY A 9 -30.65 4.04 -15.71
C GLY A 9 -32.03 3.52 -15.29
N SER A 10 -32.39 3.73 -14.02
CA SER A 10 -33.58 3.14 -13.42
C SER A 10 -34.84 3.84 -13.92
N ASP A 11 -35.78 3.08 -14.50
CA ASP A 11 -37.13 3.53 -14.86
C ASP A 11 -38.20 3.14 -13.81
N MET A 12 -37.77 2.67 -12.63
CA MET A 12 -38.64 2.25 -11.54
C MET A 12 -39.41 3.41 -10.90
N VAL A 13 -40.73 3.26 -10.80
CA VAL A 13 -41.63 4.21 -10.14
C VAL A 13 -42.28 3.59 -8.91
N SER A 14 -42.84 2.40 -9.06
CA SER A 14 -43.65 1.73 -8.04
C SER A 14 -42.95 0.49 -7.49
N TRP A 15 -43.35 0.02 -6.30
CA TRP A 15 -42.79 -1.21 -5.70
C TRP A 15 -42.91 -2.44 -6.59
N SER A 16 -43.92 -2.52 -7.46
CA SER A 16 -44.09 -3.63 -8.40
C SER A 16 -43.10 -3.62 -9.57
N ASP A 17 -42.43 -2.50 -9.84
CA ASP A 17 -41.47 -2.39 -10.94
C ASP A 17 -40.15 -3.09 -10.60
N ARG A 18 -39.83 -3.23 -9.30
CA ARG A 18 -38.62 -3.90 -8.85
C ARG A 18 -38.58 -5.35 -9.35
N ARG A 19 -37.36 -5.87 -9.46
CA ARG A 19 -37.18 -7.31 -9.69
C ARG A 19 -37.74 -8.15 -8.53
N PRO A 20 -38.61 -9.16 -8.81
CA PRO A 20 -38.96 -10.17 -7.82
C PRO A 20 -37.77 -11.03 -7.41
N TYR A 21 -37.72 -11.46 -6.15
CA TYR A 21 -36.64 -12.31 -5.65
C TYR A 21 -36.56 -13.67 -6.37
N ASP A 22 -37.69 -14.17 -6.88
CA ASP A 22 -37.84 -15.44 -7.59
C ASP A 22 -37.79 -15.28 -9.11
N TYR A 23 -37.44 -14.09 -9.61
CA TYR A 23 -37.26 -13.87 -11.05
C TYR A 23 -36.13 -14.74 -11.59
N ALA A 24 -36.30 -15.21 -12.84
CA ALA A 24 -35.43 -16.22 -13.45
C ALA A 24 -33.94 -15.81 -13.56
N THR A 25 -33.64 -14.51 -13.50
CA THR A 25 -32.28 -13.97 -13.46
C THR A 25 -32.21 -12.78 -12.51
N GLN A 26 -31.12 -12.61 -11.78
CA GLN A 26 -30.86 -11.43 -10.95
C GLN A 26 -29.79 -10.52 -11.57
N GLN A 27 -29.45 -10.71 -12.85
CA GLN A 27 -28.46 -9.87 -13.53
C GLN A 27 -28.93 -8.42 -13.69
N SER A 28 -28.15 -7.45 -13.23
CA SER A 28 -28.34 -6.03 -13.56
C SER A 28 -27.73 -5.67 -14.93
N GLY A 29 -28.16 -4.55 -15.51
CA GLY A 29 -27.73 -4.02 -16.80
C GLY A 29 -28.74 -4.30 -17.91
N ASP A 30 -28.51 -5.38 -18.66
CA ASP A 30 -29.31 -5.72 -19.86
C ASP A 30 -30.80 -5.99 -19.58
N PHE A 31 -31.12 -6.33 -18.33
CA PHE A 31 -32.47 -6.57 -17.84
C PHE A 31 -32.77 -5.45 -16.86
N ARG A 32 -33.65 -4.52 -17.22
CA ARG A 32 -34.00 -3.36 -16.38
C ARG A 32 -34.36 -3.74 -14.93
N ASN A 33 -34.25 -2.78 -14.02
CA ASN A 33 -34.73 -2.82 -12.63
C ASN A 33 -33.88 -3.62 -11.65
N GLY A 34 -32.60 -3.84 -12.01
CA GLY A 34 -31.56 -4.25 -11.08
C GLY A 34 -31.78 -5.60 -10.39
N VAL A 35 -30.97 -5.86 -9.36
CA VAL A 35 -31.06 -7.01 -8.45
C VAL A 35 -32.18 -6.78 -7.45
N ALA A 36 -32.91 -7.82 -7.08
CA ALA A 36 -33.94 -7.71 -6.05
C ALA A 36 -33.33 -7.27 -4.69
N PRO A 37 -33.91 -6.26 -3.99
CA PRO A 37 -33.39 -5.75 -2.73
C PRO A 37 -33.21 -6.81 -1.63
N GLU A 38 -33.98 -7.90 -1.68
CA GLU A 38 -33.86 -9.05 -0.79
C GLU A 38 -32.46 -9.70 -0.86
N TYR A 39 -31.84 -9.76 -2.04
CA TYR A 39 -30.48 -10.28 -2.21
C TYR A 39 -29.42 -9.31 -1.68
N MET A 40 -29.64 -8.00 -1.79
CA MET A 40 -28.74 -6.99 -1.22
C MET A 40 -28.68 -7.11 0.30
N VAL A 41 -29.84 -7.27 0.95
CA VAL A 41 -29.91 -7.50 2.41
C VAL A 41 -29.26 -8.83 2.79
N ALA A 42 -29.56 -9.91 2.06
CA ALA A 42 -28.97 -11.22 2.33
C ALA A 42 -27.45 -11.18 2.25
N LEU A 43 -26.89 -10.48 1.26
CA LEU A 43 -25.45 -10.28 1.14
C LEU A 43 -24.87 -9.48 2.31
N CYS A 44 -25.53 -8.40 2.72
CA CYS A 44 -25.09 -7.61 3.87
C CYS A 44 -25.02 -8.45 5.15
N ASN A 45 -26.08 -9.22 5.42
CA ASN A 45 -26.13 -10.11 6.59
C ASN A 45 -25.05 -11.20 6.53
N GLN A 46 -24.84 -11.80 5.35
CA GLN A 46 -23.79 -12.81 5.18
C GLN A 46 -22.38 -12.25 5.41
N LEU A 47 -22.14 -10.99 5.06
CA LEU A 47 -20.85 -10.32 5.18
C LEU A 47 -20.70 -9.54 6.49
N ASP A 48 -21.71 -9.52 7.35
CA ASP A 48 -21.74 -8.68 8.54
C ASP A 48 -21.49 -7.17 8.20
N ALA A 49 -22.09 -6.70 7.10
CA ALA A 49 -21.80 -5.40 6.50
C ALA A 49 -22.99 -4.42 6.58
N ASN A 50 -22.68 -3.11 6.60
CA ASN A 50 -23.68 -2.07 6.45
C ASN A 50 -24.17 -2.01 4.99
N ALA A 51 -25.41 -1.57 4.78
CA ALA A 51 -25.98 -1.40 3.45
C ALA A 51 -25.82 0.06 2.97
N TRP A 52 -25.54 0.25 1.69
CA TRP A 52 -25.66 1.55 1.01
C TRP A 52 -26.60 1.41 -0.17
N VAL A 53 -27.70 2.15 -0.16
CA VAL A 53 -28.77 2.09 -1.16
C VAL A 53 -29.02 3.45 -1.79
N ASN A 54 -29.26 3.44 -3.09
CA ASN A 54 -29.57 4.62 -3.86
C ASN A 54 -31.03 4.56 -4.30
N MET A 55 -31.82 5.60 -3.98
CA MET A 55 -33.24 5.63 -4.35
C MET A 55 -33.42 5.91 -5.84
N PRO A 56 -34.24 5.13 -6.56
CA PRO A 56 -34.61 5.47 -7.92
C PRO A 56 -35.20 6.88 -7.98
N HIS A 57 -34.72 7.69 -8.92
CA HIS A 57 -35.09 9.10 -9.01
C HIS A 57 -36.58 9.35 -9.31
N MET A 58 -37.30 8.32 -9.78
CA MET A 58 -38.75 8.37 -10.06
C MET A 58 -39.61 7.66 -9.01
N ALA A 59 -39.02 7.10 -7.95
CA ALA A 59 -39.73 6.25 -6.99
C ALA A 59 -40.85 6.99 -6.25
N ASP A 60 -42.04 6.39 -6.21
CA ASP A 60 -43.19 6.85 -5.43
C ASP A 60 -43.04 6.55 -3.92
N ASP A 61 -43.93 7.11 -3.11
CA ASP A 61 -43.80 7.04 -1.64
C ASP A 61 -43.91 5.59 -1.15
N ILE A 62 -44.64 4.76 -1.90
CA ILE A 62 -44.89 3.36 -1.59
C ILE A 62 -43.62 2.55 -1.82
N TYR A 63 -42.91 2.79 -2.93
CA TYR A 63 -41.62 2.19 -3.22
C TYR A 63 -40.62 2.50 -2.09
N VAL A 64 -40.42 3.79 -1.80
CA VAL A 64 -39.45 4.24 -0.79
C VAL A 64 -39.77 3.63 0.58
N ARG A 65 -41.04 3.65 0.98
CA ARG A 65 -41.50 3.07 2.26
C ARG A 65 -41.30 1.56 2.33
N ASN A 66 -41.57 0.84 1.25
CA ASN A 66 -41.42 -0.61 1.20
C ASN A 66 -39.95 -1.03 1.26
N LEU A 67 -39.07 -0.34 0.52
CA LEU A 67 -37.63 -0.60 0.58
C LEU A 67 -37.06 -0.31 1.97
N ALA A 68 -37.44 0.82 2.57
CA ALA A 68 -37.06 1.15 3.94
C ALA A 68 -37.56 0.10 4.94
N THR A 69 -38.80 -0.38 4.77
CA THR A 69 -39.40 -1.39 5.65
C THR A 69 -38.67 -2.72 5.54
N LEU A 70 -38.39 -3.17 4.32
CA LEU A 70 -37.61 -4.39 4.07
C LEU A 70 -36.25 -4.31 4.78
N MET A 71 -35.50 -3.23 4.57
CA MET A 71 -34.18 -3.04 5.15
C MET A 71 -34.23 -3.00 6.68
N ARG A 72 -35.19 -2.27 7.28
CA ARG A 72 -35.36 -2.22 8.74
C ARG A 72 -35.61 -3.59 9.34
N ASP A 73 -36.50 -4.36 8.71
CA ASP A 73 -37.04 -5.62 9.27
C ASP A 73 -36.13 -6.82 9.01
N THR A 74 -35.29 -6.79 7.97
CA THR A 74 -34.51 -7.96 7.53
C THR A 74 -33.00 -7.79 7.60
N LEU A 75 -32.47 -6.55 7.60
CA LEU A 75 -31.05 -6.32 7.85
C LEU A 75 -30.73 -6.60 9.33
N GLU A 76 -29.61 -7.25 9.60
CA GLU A 76 -29.20 -7.67 10.95
C GLU A 76 -29.23 -6.52 11.97
N PRO A 77 -29.69 -6.78 13.21
CA PRO A 77 -29.65 -5.79 14.29
C PRO A 77 -28.23 -5.26 14.51
N GLY A 78 -28.05 -3.94 14.50
CA GLY A 78 -26.75 -3.28 14.66
C GLY A 78 -26.07 -2.87 13.37
N ARG A 79 -26.53 -3.37 12.20
CA ARG A 79 -26.10 -2.85 10.89
C ARG A 79 -26.83 -1.55 10.56
N LYS A 80 -26.12 -0.65 9.88
CA LYS A 80 -26.63 0.62 9.37
C LYS A 80 -27.05 0.53 7.91
N VAL A 81 -27.97 1.40 7.52
CA VAL A 81 -28.35 1.66 6.14
C VAL A 81 -28.01 3.11 5.80
N TYR A 82 -27.14 3.28 4.81
CA TYR A 82 -26.84 4.55 4.17
C TYR A 82 -27.82 4.72 3.02
N VAL A 83 -28.60 5.79 3.04
CA VAL A 83 -29.58 6.12 1.99
C VAL A 83 -29.15 7.39 1.29
N GLU A 84 -29.09 7.33 -0.03
CA GLU A 84 -28.77 8.45 -0.92
C GLU A 84 -29.85 8.53 -2.00
N TRP A 85 -30.21 9.74 -2.45
CA TRP A 85 -31.21 9.90 -3.51
C TRP A 85 -30.53 9.94 -4.88
N SER A 86 -30.90 8.98 -5.75
CA SER A 86 -30.32 8.83 -7.09
C SER A 86 -28.78 8.72 -7.08
N ASN A 87 -28.15 9.03 -8.20
CA ASN A 87 -26.70 9.18 -8.34
C ASN A 87 -26.37 10.31 -9.33
N GLU A 88 -25.29 11.05 -9.06
CA GLU A 88 -24.74 12.12 -9.91
C GLU A 88 -25.77 12.99 -10.66
N THR A 89 -26.74 13.55 -9.96
CA THR A 89 -27.82 14.35 -10.57
C THR A 89 -27.37 15.69 -11.15
N TRP A 90 -26.06 15.94 -11.18
CA TRP A 90 -25.36 17.04 -11.85
C TRP A 90 -24.74 16.62 -13.21
N ASN A 91 -24.63 15.34 -13.49
CA ASN A 91 -23.96 14.80 -14.67
C ASN A 91 -24.94 14.65 -15.84
N GLY A 92 -24.77 15.46 -16.88
CA GLY A 92 -25.59 15.41 -18.10
C GLY A 92 -25.13 14.39 -19.14
N GLY A 93 -24.17 13.53 -18.82
CA GLY A 93 -23.65 12.49 -19.69
C GLY A 93 -24.65 11.37 -19.98
N TYR A 94 -24.37 10.57 -21.01
CA TYR A 94 -25.11 9.34 -21.27
C TYR A 94 -24.98 8.37 -20.09
N GLY A 95 -26.10 7.78 -19.67
CA GLY A 95 -26.14 6.88 -18.52
C GLY A 95 -26.44 7.56 -17.18
N PHE A 96 -26.75 8.87 -17.14
CA PHE A 96 -27.13 9.59 -15.92
C PHE A 96 -28.55 10.15 -16.05
N GLU A 97 -29.55 9.27 -16.09
CA GLU A 97 -30.93 9.62 -16.41
C GLU A 97 -31.58 10.52 -15.35
N GLY A 98 -31.13 10.42 -14.09
CA GLY A 98 -31.57 11.30 -13.01
C GLY A 98 -31.36 12.79 -13.30
N TYR A 99 -30.25 13.17 -13.95
CA TYR A 99 -30.04 14.56 -14.39
C TYR A 99 -31.10 15.01 -15.40
N SER A 100 -31.41 14.15 -16.35
CA SER A 100 -32.39 14.41 -17.40
C SER A 100 -33.81 14.49 -16.81
N TRP A 101 -34.14 13.60 -15.88
CA TRP A 101 -35.42 13.62 -15.16
C TRP A 101 -35.60 14.92 -14.38
N VAL A 102 -34.60 15.32 -13.59
CA VAL A 102 -34.62 16.60 -12.85
C VAL A 102 -34.85 17.79 -13.79
N THR A 103 -34.22 17.77 -14.97
CA THR A 103 -34.39 18.81 -15.99
C THR A 103 -35.83 18.84 -16.52
N GLN A 104 -36.46 17.69 -16.71
CA GLN A 104 -37.86 17.59 -17.16
C GLN A 104 -38.82 18.06 -16.06
N GLU A 105 -38.61 17.65 -14.81
CA GLU A 105 -39.43 18.08 -13.68
C GLU A 105 -39.43 19.60 -13.49
N LEU A 106 -38.27 20.25 -13.60
CA LEU A 106 -38.15 21.71 -13.50
C LEU A 106 -38.99 22.46 -14.54
N ASN A 107 -39.26 21.85 -15.70
CA ASN A 107 -40.04 22.46 -16.77
C ASN A 107 -41.56 22.27 -16.60
N LYS A 108 -42.00 21.48 -15.61
CA LYS A 108 -43.42 21.25 -15.38
C LYS A 108 -44.09 22.46 -14.70
N PRO A 109 -45.33 22.83 -15.08
CA PRO A 109 -46.03 23.99 -14.50
C PRO A 109 -46.14 23.98 -12.98
N GLU A 110 -46.36 22.81 -12.37
CA GLU A 110 -46.44 22.62 -10.91
C GLU A 110 -45.14 22.96 -10.18
N ASN A 111 -43.99 22.93 -10.88
CA ASN A 111 -42.67 23.24 -10.33
C ASN A 111 -42.19 24.66 -10.67
N ALA A 112 -43.03 25.49 -11.30
CA ALA A 112 -42.67 26.85 -11.71
C ALA A 112 -42.22 27.74 -10.53
N TYR A 113 -42.70 27.46 -9.31
CA TYR A 113 -42.31 28.18 -8.09
C TYR A 113 -40.83 28.01 -7.72
N LEU A 114 -40.15 26.99 -8.27
CA LEU A 114 -38.72 26.77 -8.07
C LEU A 114 -37.86 27.68 -8.95
N LEU A 115 -38.45 28.41 -9.91
CA LEU A 115 -37.77 29.36 -10.79
C LEU A 115 -36.54 28.75 -11.51
N GLY A 116 -36.62 27.46 -11.86
CA GLY A 116 -35.52 26.73 -12.51
C GLY A 116 -34.37 26.33 -11.57
N ASN A 117 -34.51 26.49 -10.25
CA ASN A 117 -33.50 26.07 -9.29
C ASN A 117 -33.48 24.54 -9.15
N ARG A 118 -32.56 23.90 -9.91
CA ARG A 118 -32.29 22.46 -9.87
C ARG A 118 -32.00 21.94 -8.46
N TRP A 119 -31.17 22.65 -7.69
CA TRP A 119 -30.72 22.18 -6.39
C TRP A 119 -31.87 22.17 -5.37
N ALA A 120 -32.80 23.12 -5.46
CA ALA A 120 -34.02 23.12 -4.65
C ALA A 120 -34.95 21.95 -5.00
N LEU A 121 -35.06 21.55 -6.28
CA LEU A 121 -35.81 20.35 -6.67
C LEU A 121 -35.15 19.08 -6.11
N ILE A 122 -33.84 18.93 -6.31
CA ILE A 122 -33.08 17.78 -5.79
C ILE A 122 -33.20 17.68 -4.27
N ALA A 123 -33.05 18.81 -3.56
CA ALA A 123 -33.22 18.85 -2.11
C ALA A 123 -34.63 18.48 -1.66
N ARG A 124 -35.67 18.87 -2.41
CA ARG A 124 -37.06 18.49 -2.14
C ARG A 124 -37.24 16.97 -2.22
N GLU A 125 -36.80 16.34 -3.32
CA GLU A 125 -36.92 14.90 -3.51
C GLU A 125 -36.08 14.11 -2.49
N THR A 126 -34.83 14.54 -2.30
CA THR A 126 -33.92 13.92 -1.31
C THR A 126 -34.52 13.99 0.10
N LYS A 127 -35.04 15.16 0.50
CA LYS A 127 -35.66 15.34 1.82
C LYS A 127 -36.92 14.50 1.97
N ARG A 128 -37.77 14.42 0.94
CA ARG A 128 -38.99 13.58 0.96
C ARG A 128 -38.62 12.13 1.27
N ASP A 129 -37.64 11.57 0.56
CA ASP A 129 -37.23 10.18 0.78
C ASP A 129 -36.66 10.01 2.19
N PHE A 130 -35.80 10.93 2.62
CA PHE A 130 -35.23 10.92 3.96
C PHE A 130 -36.26 11.01 5.08
N ASP A 131 -37.34 11.75 4.89
CA ASP A 131 -38.45 11.82 5.84
C ASP A 131 -39.19 10.47 5.90
N ILE A 132 -39.48 9.84 4.75
CA ILE A 132 -40.12 8.51 4.70
C ILE A 132 -39.24 7.46 5.40
N TRP A 133 -37.94 7.45 5.11
CA TRP A 133 -36.98 6.56 5.77
C TRP A 133 -36.92 6.82 7.28
N SER A 134 -36.90 8.08 7.70
CA SER A 134 -36.89 8.46 9.11
C SER A 134 -38.15 7.99 9.85
N ASP A 135 -39.32 8.09 9.21
CA ASP A 135 -40.59 7.60 9.73
C ASP A 135 -40.59 6.07 9.88
N VAL A 136 -40.11 5.35 8.88
CA VAL A 136 -40.04 3.87 8.91
C VAL A 136 -39.08 3.40 9.99
N PHE A 137 -37.93 4.05 10.13
CA PHE A 137 -36.92 3.77 11.16
C PHE A 137 -37.20 4.48 12.49
N ALA A 138 -38.44 4.90 12.76
CA ALA A 138 -38.80 5.44 14.06
C ALA A 138 -38.41 4.46 15.17
N ASN A 139 -37.63 4.93 16.15
CA ASN A 139 -37.03 4.17 17.26
C ASN A 139 -35.81 3.30 16.91
N GLN A 140 -35.30 3.38 15.67
CA GLN A 140 -34.07 2.73 15.21
C GLN A 140 -33.22 3.71 14.38
N GLN A 141 -33.29 5.02 14.69
CA GLN A 141 -32.61 6.05 13.89
C GLN A 141 -31.08 5.93 13.94
N ASP A 142 -30.52 5.26 14.95
CA ASP A 142 -29.09 4.94 15.04
C ASP A 142 -28.61 4.00 13.91
N ARG A 143 -29.54 3.27 13.28
CA ARG A 143 -29.31 2.40 12.12
C ARG A 143 -29.47 3.12 10.78
N LEU A 144 -29.87 4.38 10.74
CA LEU A 144 -30.12 5.12 9.50
C LEU A 144 -29.07 6.22 9.31
N VAL A 145 -28.50 6.32 8.11
CA VAL A 145 -27.61 7.42 7.71
C VAL A 145 -28.14 8.04 6.42
N ARG A 146 -28.62 9.28 6.50
CA ARG A 146 -29.12 10.04 5.34
C ARG A 146 -27.98 10.81 4.67
N VAL A 147 -27.61 10.42 3.45
CA VAL A 147 -26.39 10.89 2.77
C VAL A 147 -26.71 11.86 1.64
N VAL A 148 -26.21 13.08 1.73
CA VAL A 148 -26.32 14.07 0.64
C VAL A 148 -25.14 13.95 -0.30
N ALA A 149 -25.43 13.60 -1.55
CA ALA A 149 -24.42 13.42 -2.61
C ALA A 149 -23.75 14.74 -3.02
N GLY A 150 -22.44 14.69 -3.20
CA GLY A 150 -21.61 15.80 -3.66
C GLY A 150 -20.70 15.41 -4.82
N GLN A 151 -20.42 16.36 -5.71
CA GLN A 151 -19.49 16.16 -6.82
C GLN A 151 -18.05 16.38 -6.33
N GLN A 152 -17.15 15.42 -6.58
CA GLN A 152 -15.81 15.42 -5.97
C GLN A 152 -15.08 16.76 -6.08
N ALA A 153 -14.95 17.33 -7.27
CA ALA A 153 -14.17 18.55 -7.48
C ALA A 153 -14.92 19.85 -7.12
N ASN A 154 -16.17 19.77 -6.64
CA ASN A 154 -17.02 20.92 -6.44
C ASN A 154 -18.02 20.74 -5.27
N SER A 155 -17.54 21.02 -4.06
CA SER A 155 -18.36 20.97 -2.83
C SER A 155 -19.54 21.94 -2.82
N TRP A 156 -19.50 22.99 -3.66
CA TRP A 156 -20.62 23.92 -3.81
C TRP A 156 -21.93 23.22 -4.21
N ILE A 157 -21.86 22.14 -5.01
CA ILE A 157 -23.06 21.41 -5.42
C ILE A 157 -23.77 20.81 -4.20
N ALA A 158 -23.02 20.14 -3.32
CA ALA A 158 -23.57 19.62 -2.07
C ALA A 158 -24.10 20.76 -1.20
N GLU A 159 -23.36 21.87 -1.08
CA GLU A 159 -23.80 23.05 -0.32
C GLU A 159 -25.16 23.59 -0.79
N GLN A 160 -25.38 23.68 -2.11
CA GLN A 160 -26.65 24.16 -2.65
C GLN A 160 -27.81 23.25 -2.24
N ILE A 161 -27.62 21.93 -2.29
CA ILE A 161 -28.64 20.97 -1.87
C ILE A 161 -28.90 21.09 -0.37
N LEU A 162 -27.84 21.05 0.45
CA LEU A 162 -27.92 21.12 1.92
C LEU A 162 -28.68 22.36 2.41
N SER A 163 -28.47 23.50 1.75
CA SER A 163 -29.11 24.77 2.11
C SER A 163 -30.65 24.75 2.05
N HIS A 164 -31.22 23.82 1.29
CA HIS A 164 -32.66 23.64 1.11
C HIS A 164 -33.25 22.49 1.94
N MET A 165 -32.42 21.75 2.69
CA MET A 165 -32.87 20.54 3.39
C MET A 165 -33.28 20.75 4.84
N GLY A 166 -33.04 21.93 5.42
CA GLY A 166 -33.41 22.23 6.81
C GLY A 166 -32.78 21.30 7.85
N GLY A 167 -31.61 20.70 7.53
CA GLY A 167 -30.91 19.78 8.43
C GLY A 167 -31.43 18.34 8.43
N HIS A 168 -32.23 17.92 7.44
CA HIS A 168 -32.74 16.55 7.33
C HIS A 168 -31.73 15.57 6.69
N PHE A 169 -30.49 15.50 7.18
CA PHE A 169 -29.42 14.63 6.64
C PHE A 169 -28.40 14.28 7.73
N ASP A 170 -27.59 13.24 7.59
CA ASP A 170 -26.61 12.83 8.62
C ASP A 170 -25.17 12.79 8.09
N ALA A 171 -25.01 12.74 6.77
CA ALA A 171 -23.73 12.71 6.12
C ALA A 171 -23.71 13.54 4.83
N VAL A 172 -22.52 14.02 4.48
CA VAL A 172 -22.22 14.57 3.15
C VAL A 172 -21.26 13.60 2.49
N SER A 173 -21.52 13.25 1.23
CA SER A 173 -20.64 12.40 0.44
C SER A 173 -19.98 13.13 -0.71
N CYS A 174 -18.88 12.59 -1.20
CA CYS A 174 -18.33 12.87 -2.53
C CYS A 174 -17.63 11.62 -3.08
N SER A 175 -17.24 11.59 -4.35
CA SER A 175 -16.33 10.53 -4.80
C SER A 175 -14.90 10.82 -4.37
N ALA A 176 -14.08 9.77 -4.30
CA ALA A 176 -12.67 9.81 -3.90
C ALA A 176 -11.81 9.20 -5.02
N TYR A 177 -11.97 9.70 -6.24
CA TYR A 177 -11.20 9.25 -7.38
C TYR A 177 -9.89 10.02 -7.56
N ILE A 178 -8.87 9.34 -8.08
CA ILE A 178 -7.71 10.01 -8.66
C ILE A 178 -7.96 10.21 -10.14
N HIS A 179 -8.18 11.45 -10.53
CA HIS A 179 -8.39 11.85 -11.90
C HIS A 179 -7.11 12.41 -12.52
N LEU A 180 -6.87 12.04 -13.78
CA LEU A 180 -5.88 12.71 -14.63
C LEU A 180 -6.62 13.72 -15.51
N ASP A 181 -6.27 15.01 -15.40
CA ASP A 181 -6.89 16.05 -16.21
C ASP A 181 -6.53 15.93 -17.71
N ASP A 182 -7.31 16.61 -18.56
CA ASP A 182 -7.13 16.57 -20.01
C ASP A 182 -5.74 17.04 -20.44
N LYS A 183 -5.11 17.95 -19.69
CA LYS A 183 -3.77 18.45 -19.99
C LYS A 183 -2.73 17.34 -19.81
N VAL A 184 -2.76 16.61 -18.70
CA VAL A 184 -1.89 15.45 -18.47
C VAL A 184 -2.16 14.38 -19.53
N ARG A 185 -3.44 14.05 -19.77
CA ARG A 185 -3.84 13.02 -20.75
C ARG A 185 -3.38 13.37 -22.16
N SER A 186 -3.36 14.65 -22.54
CA SER A 186 -2.87 15.09 -23.85
C SER A 186 -1.39 14.78 -24.11
N THR A 187 -0.59 14.60 -23.06
CA THR A 187 0.84 14.26 -23.16
C THR A 187 1.09 12.78 -23.46
N PHE A 188 0.11 11.92 -23.21
CA PHE A 188 0.24 10.49 -23.44
C PHE A 188 0.11 10.13 -24.92
N SER A 189 0.71 9.02 -25.33
CA SER A 189 0.76 8.50 -26.69
C SER A 189 0.54 6.98 -26.70
N SER A 190 0.59 6.36 -27.88
CA SER A 190 0.58 4.89 -28.01
C SER A 190 1.84 4.22 -27.44
N SER A 191 2.89 4.98 -27.14
CA SER A 191 4.10 4.48 -26.48
C SER A 191 4.10 4.74 -24.98
N THR A 192 3.02 5.30 -24.41
CA THR A 192 2.92 5.53 -22.97
C THR A 192 2.97 4.21 -22.22
N THR A 193 3.78 4.14 -21.16
CA THR A 193 3.92 2.94 -20.34
C THR A 193 2.99 2.99 -19.13
N ALA A 194 2.72 1.81 -18.53
CA ALA A 194 1.99 1.73 -17.27
C ALA A 194 2.67 2.55 -16.16
N ASP A 195 4.01 2.54 -16.08
CA ASP A 195 4.74 3.31 -15.07
C ASP A 195 4.57 4.81 -15.22
N GLN A 196 4.51 5.34 -16.46
CA GLN A 196 4.23 6.75 -16.70
C GLN A 196 2.81 7.14 -16.24
N VAL A 197 1.83 6.24 -16.41
CA VAL A 197 0.47 6.45 -15.90
C VAL A 197 0.47 6.42 -14.37
N ILE A 198 1.19 5.48 -13.74
CA ILE A 198 1.34 5.42 -12.28
C ILE A 198 1.96 6.71 -11.73
N ASP A 199 3.05 7.19 -12.33
CA ASP A 199 3.73 8.43 -11.90
C ASP A 199 2.77 9.63 -11.98
N ALA A 200 1.98 9.71 -13.05
CA ALA A 200 0.96 10.74 -13.21
C ALA A 200 -0.15 10.65 -12.14
N LEU A 201 -0.61 9.43 -11.82
CA LEU A 201 -1.62 9.21 -10.77
C LEU A 201 -1.08 9.63 -9.40
N ILE A 202 0.16 9.24 -9.06
CA ILE A 202 0.81 9.64 -7.81
C ILE A 202 0.88 11.17 -7.71
N ALA A 203 1.24 11.85 -8.80
CA ALA A 203 1.30 13.31 -8.86
C ALA A 203 -0.08 13.99 -8.71
N ALA A 204 -1.17 13.30 -9.09
CA ALA A 204 -2.54 13.81 -9.00
C ALA A 204 -3.20 13.60 -7.63
N VAL A 205 -2.66 12.72 -6.78
CA VAL A 205 -3.23 12.45 -5.43
C VAL A 205 -3.44 13.72 -4.60
N PRO A 206 -2.48 14.68 -4.50
CA PRO A 206 -2.69 15.87 -3.69
C PRO A 206 -3.93 16.69 -4.10
N THR A 207 -4.23 16.76 -5.40
CA THR A 207 -5.42 17.44 -5.91
C THR A 207 -6.71 16.71 -5.51
N ALA A 208 -6.74 15.39 -5.62
CA ALA A 208 -7.86 14.60 -5.14
C ALA A 208 -8.09 14.80 -3.63
N VAL A 209 -7.01 14.87 -2.84
CA VAL A 209 -7.09 15.10 -1.39
C VAL A 209 -7.57 16.51 -1.05
N SER A 210 -7.17 17.55 -1.80
CA SER A 210 -7.69 18.90 -1.54
C SER A 210 -9.20 18.99 -1.73
N TRP A 211 -9.75 18.30 -2.73
CA TRP A 211 -11.19 18.24 -2.96
C TRP A 211 -11.94 17.51 -1.83
N LEU A 212 -11.35 16.47 -1.25
CA LEU A 212 -11.88 15.82 -0.05
C LEU A 212 -11.87 16.78 1.15
N GLN A 213 -10.83 17.61 1.28
CA GLN A 213 -10.73 18.61 2.35
C GLN A 213 -11.81 19.69 2.21
N ASP A 214 -12.15 20.11 0.99
CA ASP A 214 -13.24 21.06 0.75
C ASP A 214 -14.59 20.51 1.23
N HIS A 215 -14.89 19.24 0.95
CA HIS A 215 -16.09 18.57 1.43
C HIS A 215 -16.07 18.33 2.95
N ARG A 216 -14.89 18.01 3.52
CA ARG A 216 -14.72 17.91 4.97
C ARG A 216 -15.02 19.25 5.65
N GLN A 217 -14.55 20.35 5.08
CA GLN A 217 -14.79 21.69 5.60
C GLN A 217 -16.28 22.01 5.57
N LEU A 218 -16.96 21.78 4.44
CA LEU A 218 -18.41 21.91 4.30
C LEU A 218 -19.17 21.11 5.37
N THR A 219 -18.80 19.84 5.55
CA THR A 219 -19.42 18.95 6.55
C THR A 219 -19.21 19.49 7.98
N THR A 220 -18.03 20.02 8.26
CA THR A 220 -17.69 20.62 9.56
C THR A 220 -18.51 21.88 9.83
N ASP A 221 -18.72 22.72 8.82
CA ASP A 221 -19.49 23.96 8.95
C ASP A 221 -20.98 23.69 9.17
N TYR A 222 -21.56 22.73 8.44
CA TYR A 222 -22.93 22.28 8.69
C TYR A 222 -23.09 21.57 10.04
N SER A 223 -22.07 20.82 10.49
CA SER A 223 -22.10 20.22 11.84
C SER A 223 -22.21 21.29 12.93
N LYS A 224 -21.45 22.40 12.78
CA LYS A 224 -21.52 23.55 13.69
C LYS A 224 -22.87 24.26 13.60
N LEU A 225 -23.35 24.52 12.37
CA LEU A 225 -24.62 25.19 12.12
C LEU A 225 -25.81 24.45 12.77
N LEU A 226 -25.81 23.12 12.65
CA LEU A 226 -26.90 22.27 13.16
C LEU A 226 -26.70 21.84 14.62
N GLY A 227 -25.54 22.14 15.22
CA GLY A 227 -25.24 21.76 16.60
C GLY A 227 -25.14 20.24 16.83
N ARG A 228 -24.80 19.46 15.81
CA ARG A 228 -24.65 18.00 15.89
C ARG A 228 -23.58 17.49 14.93
N PRO A 229 -22.90 16.36 15.23
CA PRO A 229 -21.90 15.81 14.33
C PRO A 229 -22.55 15.29 13.04
N LEU A 230 -21.93 15.60 11.91
CA LEU A 230 -22.23 14.99 10.61
C LEU A 230 -21.03 14.15 10.17
N SER A 231 -21.32 13.08 9.42
CA SER A 231 -20.29 12.24 8.81
C SER A 231 -19.86 12.80 7.47
N PHE A 232 -18.57 12.67 7.13
CA PHE A 232 -18.05 12.89 5.80
C PHE A 232 -17.63 11.53 5.21
N VAL A 233 -18.25 11.10 4.12
CA VAL A 233 -18.09 9.76 3.55
C VAL A 233 -17.77 9.84 2.06
N ALA A 234 -17.18 8.80 1.48
CA ALA A 234 -17.01 8.70 0.04
C ALA A 234 -17.88 7.58 -0.52
N TYR A 235 -18.79 7.92 -1.42
CA TYR A 235 -19.75 6.97 -1.99
C TYR A 235 -19.11 6.04 -3.04
N GLU A 236 -17.95 6.43 -3.56
CA GLU A 236 -17.11 5.66 -4.47
C GLU A 236 -15.68 6.21 -4.47
N GLY A 237 -14.73 5.47 -5.05
CA GLY A 237 -13.35 5.92 -5.17
C GLY A 237 -12.43 4.89 -5.81
N GLY A 238 -11.18 5.31 -6.00
CA GLY A 238 -10.13 4.53 -6.69
C GLY A 238 -9.45 5.34 -7.81
N PRO A 239 -8.72 4.70 -8.73
CA PRO A 239 -8.11 5.36 -9.86
C PRO A 239 -9.13 5.48 -11.00
N HIS A 240 -9.34 6.70 -11.52
CA HIS A 240 -10.23 6.93 -12.66
C HIS A 240 -9.48 6.67 -13.97
N LEU A 241 -9.42 5.38 -14.35
CA LEU A 241 -8.66 4.89 -15.51
C LEU A 241 -9.55 4.62 -16.73
N ASP A 242 -10.37 5.59 -17.09
CA ASP A 242 -11.20 5.59 -18.30
C ASP A 242 -10.35 6.00 -19.52
N GLY A 243 -9.75 5.07 -20.25
CA GLY A 243 -8.89 5.49 -21.37
C GLY A 243 -9.66 6.18 -22.53
N GLN A 244 -11.00 6.19 -22.52
CA GLN A 244 -11.90 6.87 -23.48
C GLN A 244 -11.62 6.49 -24.95
N GLY A 245 -11.09 5.29 -25.20
CA GLY A 245 -10.67 4.85 -26.53
C GLY A 245 -9.46 5.63 -27.08
N GLY A 246 -8.77 6.39 -26.22
CA GLY A 246 -7.59 7.15 -26.56
C GLY A 246 -6.38 6.26 -26.85
N ARG A 247 -5.37 6.84 -27.50
CA ARG A 247 -4.12 6.15 -27.87
C ARG A 247 -3.33 5.52 -26.71
N TYR A 248 -3.63 5.90 -25.47
CA TYR A 248 -2.98 5.44 -24.24
C TYR A 248 -3.82 4.41 -23.44
N GLN A 249 -4.94 3.95 -24.01
CA GLN A 249 -5.89 3.06 -23.35
C GLN A 249 -5.23 1.76 -22.83
N SER A 250 -4.33 1.14 -23.61
CA SER A 250 -3.60 -0.06 -23.17
C SER A 250 -2.68 0.22 -21.97
N ALA A 251 -2.10 1.42 -21.88
CA ALA A 251 -1.29 1.82 -20.74
C ALA A 251 -2.14 1.99 -19.47
N PHE A 252 -3.36 2.53 -19.60
CA PHE A 252 -4.30 2.65 -18.48
C PHE A 252 -4.73 1.28 -17.96
N PHE A 253 -5.06 0.35 -18.87
CA PHE A 253 -5.39 -1.02 -18.48
C PHE A 253 -4.20 -1.71 -17.78
N ALA A 254 -2.99 -1.61 -18.35
CA ALA A 254 -1.78 -2.19 -17.77
C ALA A 254 -1.39 -1.56 -16.41
N ALA A 255 -1.65 -0.26 -16.22
CA ALA A 255 -1.44 0.40 -14.94
C ALA A 255 -2.33 -0.20 -13.84
N GLY A 256 -3.55 -0.63 -14.16
CA GLY A 256 -4.50 -1.23 -13.22
C GLY A 256 -3.96 -2.44 -12.45
N THR A 257 -3.03 -3.21 -13.04
CA THR A 257 -2.37 -4.37 -12.39
C THR A 257 -0.88 -4.18 -12.14
N ASN A 258 -0.33 -3.00 -12.41
CA ASN A 258 1.07 -2.72 -12.12
C ASN A 258 1.29 -2.80 -10.59
N PRO A 259 2.32 -3.51 -10.09
CA PRO A 259 2.59 -3.60 -8.65
C PRO A 259 2.67 -2.24 -7.94
N ARG A 260 3.14 -1.20 -8.63
CA ARG A 260 3.21 0.19 -8.12
C ARG A 260 1.84 0.85 -7.93
N MET A 261 0.75 0.27 -8.46
CA MET A 261 -0.61 0.74 -8.18
C MET A 261 -0.97 0.64 -6.69
N TYR A 262 -0.29 -0.23 -5.93
CA TYR A 262 -0.39 -0.24 -4.47
C TYR A 262 -0.04 1.12 -3.89
N GLU A 263 1.01 1.78 -4.39
CA GLU A 263 1.45 3.10 -3.92
C GLU A 263 0.41 4.19 -4.20
N VAL A 264 -0.25 4.13 -5.36
CA VAL A 264 -1.32 5.05 -5.74
C VAL A 264 -2.49 4.94 -4.73
N TYR A 265 -2.94 3.72 -4.45
CA TYR A 265 -4.00 3.47 -3.47
C TYR A 265 -3.59 3.84 -2.05
N ALA A 266 -2.36 3.48 -1.65
CA ALA A 266 -1.82 3.81 -0.34
C ALA A 266 -1.90 5.33 -0.08
N ARG A 267 -1.38 6.13 -1.02
CA ARG A 267 -1.40 7.59 -0.92
C ARG A 267 -2.82 8.17 -0.92
N LEU A 268 -3.74 7.61 -1.73
CA LEU A 268 -5.15 8.01 -1.73
C LEU A 268 -5.80 7.74 -0.37
N LEU A 269 -5.66 6.52 0.16
CA LEU A 269 -6.30 6.10 1.41
C LEU A 269 -5.71 6.80 2.64
N GLU A 270 -4.41 7.07 2.66
CA GLU A 270 -3.77 7.97 3.63
C GLU A 270 -4.32 9.39 3.50
N GLY A 271 -4.49 9.86 2.26
CA GLY A 271 -5.13 11.13 1.94
C GLY A 271 -6.55 11.24 2.48
N CYS A 272 -7.39 10.23 2.23
CA CYS A 272 -8.74 10.09 2.77
C CYS A 272 -8.75 10.15 4.30
N GLN A 273 -7.88 9.39 4.97
CA GLN A 273 -7.76 9.42 6.42
C GLN A 273 -7.35 10.82 6.91
N SER A 274 -6.38 11.45 6.25
CA SER A 274 -5.92 12.80 6.61
C SER A 274 -6.99 13.88 6.41
N ALA A 275 -7.86 13.71 5.42
CA ALA A 275 -9.02 14.56 5.17
C ALA A 275 -10.18 14.30 6.15
N GLY A 276 -10.05 13.33 7.07
CA GLY A 276 -11.08 13.01 8.05
C GLY A 276 -12.29 12.29 7.45
N LEU A 277 -12.08 11.51 6.39
CA LEU A 277 -13.10 10.66 5.80
C LEU A 277 -13.49 9.54 6.76
N ASN A 278 -14.79 9.38 7.00
CA ASN A 278 -15.34 8.37 7.91
C ASN A 278 -15.49 6.99 7.25
N GLU A 279 -15.86 6.97 5.98
CA GLU A 279 -16.13 5.74 5.22
C GLU A 279 -15.63 5.93 3.79
N PHE A 280 -14.95 4.91 3.24
CA PHE A 280 -14.48 4.90 1.85
C PHE A 280 -15.09 3.70 1.13
N LEU A 281 -15.93 3.96 0.13
CA LEU A 281 -16.44 2.91 -0.73
C LEU A 281 -15.54 2.78 -1.96
N GLN A 282 -14.95 1.61 -2.16
CA GLN A 282 -14.32 1.26 -3.43
C GLN A 282 -15.42 1.06 -4.47
N TYR A 283 -15.32 1.73 -5.63
CA TYR A 283 -16.37 1.72 -6.65
C TYR A 283 -16.80 0.31 -7.07
N SER A 284 -15.84 -0.55 -7.39
CA SER A 284 -16.09 -1.92 -7.80
C SER A 284 -15.09 -2.90 -7.22
N LEU A 285 -15.56 -4.09 -6.86
CA LEU A 285 -14.73 -5.20 -6.39
C LEU A 285 -13.96 -5.85 -7.55
N THR A 286 -14.62 -6.14 -8.67
CA THR A 286 -14.02 -6.83 -9.82
C THR A 286 -14.16 -6.03 -11.11
N GLY A 287 -13.08 -5.95 -11.88
CA GLY A 287 -13.06 -5.41 -13.23
C GLY A 287 -13.12 -6.51 -14.29
N GLY A 288 -12.77 -6.15 -15.53
CA GLY A 288 -12.63 -7.10 -16.64
C GLY A 288 -11.18 -7.53 -16.87
N LEU A 289 -11.02 -8.64 -17.60
CA LEU A 289 -9.73 -9.17 -18.07
C LEU A 289 -9.24 -8.51 -19.37
N TYR A 290 -9.96 -7.51 -19.86
CA TYR A 290 -9.69 -6.86 -21.14
C TYR A 290 -9.84 -5.35 -21.04
N GLU A 291 -9.20 -4.68 -21.98
CA GLU A 291 -9.22 -3.24 -22.14
C GLU A 291 -10.62 -2.74 -22.57
N THR A 292 -11.10 -1.66 -21.95
CA THR A 292 -12.40 -1.04 -22.28
C THR A 292 -12.28 0.48 -22.26
N PRO A 293 -12.92 1.20 -23.20
CA PRO A 293 -12.92 2.67 -23.24
C PRO A 293 -13.52 3.32 -21.99
N PHE A 294 -14.36 2.58 -21.27
CA PHE A 294 -15.10 3.07 -20.10
C PHE A 294 -14.33 2.97 -18.79
N GLY A 295 -13.21 2.22 -18.77
CA GLY A 295 -12.23 2.24 -17.69
C GLY A 295 -12.04 0.93 -16.92
N SER A 296 -11.06 0.95 -16.00
CA SER A 296 -10.65 -0.20 -15.18
C SER A 296 -10.68 0.13 -13.68
N PHE A 297 -11.86 -0.01 -13.08
CA PHE A 297 -12.11 0.45 -11.70
C PHE A 297 -12.02 -0.65 -10.63
N GLY A 298 -12.17 -1.92 -11.00
CA GLY A 298 -12.25 -3.02 -10.02
C GLY A 298 -11.01 -3.16 -9.15
N ALA A 299 -11.15 -3.38 -7.85
CA ALA A 299 -10.02 -3.67 -6.95
C ALA A 299 -9.27 -4.96 -7.34
N LEU A 300 -10.00 -5.91 -7.91
CA LEU A 300 -9.53 -7.15 -8.51
C LEU A 300 -9.85 -7.14 -10.01
N GLN A 301 -9.12 -7.90 -10.82
CA GLN A 301 -9.49 -8.17 -12.22
C GLN A 301 -10.51 -9.31 -12.36
N HIS A 302 -10.58 -10.21 -11.38
CA HIS A 302 -11.54 -11.30 -11.29
C HIS A 302 -11.60 -11.79 -9.83
N MET A 303 -12.68 -12.49 -9.44
CA MET A 303 -12.90 -12.86 -8.04
C MET A 303 -11.78 -13.74 -7.44
N GLU A 304 -11.13 -14.56 -8.26
CA GLU A 304 -10.09 -15.51 -7.82
C GLU A 304 -8.66 -14.98 -7.98
N GLN A 305 -8.47 -13.68 -8.19
CA GLN A 305 -7.15 -13.11 -8.39
C GLN A 305 -6.28 -13.28 -7.12
N PRO A 306 -5.07 -13.86 -7.22
CA PRO A 306 -4.17 -14.00 -6.08
C PRO A 306 -3.78 -12.65 -5.48
N LEU A 307 -3.70 -12.55 -4.14
CA LEU A 307 -3.29 -11.31 -3.44
C LEU A 307 -1.93 -10.80 -3.92
N SER A 308 -0.99 -11.70 -4.24
CA SER A 308 0.35 -11.34 -4.72
C SER A 308 0.36 -10.58 -6.04
N THR A 309 -0.74 -10.60 -6.80
CA THR A 309 -0.89 -9.87 -8.07
C THR A 309 -2.03 -8.85 -8.02
N ALA A 310 -2.62 -8.60 -6.85
CA ALA A 310 -3.77 -7.71 -6.65
C ALA A 310 -3.40 -6.45 -5.84
N PRO A 311 -2.58 -5.53 -6.39
CA PRO A 311 -2.02 -4.40 -5.64
C PRO A 311 -3.08 -3.45 -5.08
N LYS A 312 -4.18 -3.23 -5.81
CA LYS A 312 -5.30 -2.37 -5.38
C LYS A 312 -6.03 -2.98 -4.17
N TYR A 313 -6.41 -4.26 -4.27
CA TYR A 313 -7.07 -4.97 -3.20
C TYR A 313 -6.18 -5.16 -1.97
N GLN A 314 -4.88 -5.41 -2.16
CA GLN A 314 -3.92 -5.48 -1.06
C GLN A 314 -3.86 -4.15 -0.28
N ALA A 315 -3.82 -3.00 -0.96
CA ALA A 315 -3.85 -1.70 -0.29
C ALA A 315 -5.17 -1.46 0.49
N LEU A 316 -6.31 -1.89 -0.05
CA LEU A 316 -7.61 -1.83 0.65
C LEU A 316 -7.63 -2.72 1.90
N LEU A 317 -7.07 -3.93 1.84
CA LEU A 317 -6.92 -4.82 3.01
C LEU A 317 -5.99 -4.20 4.06
N ASP A 318 -4.87 -3.63 3.63
CA ASP A 318 -3.92 -2.99 4.54
C ASP A 318 -4.54 -1.75 5.20
N ALA A 319 -5.36 -0.98 4.49
CA ALA A 319 -6.15 0.11 5.09
C ALA A 319 -7.18 -0.41 6.10
N THR A 320 -7.95 -1.44 5.73
CA THR A 320 -9.02 -2.02 6.58
C THR A 320 -8.46 -2.61 7.87
N THR A 321 -7.30 -3.26 7.82
CA THR A 321 -6.61 -3.81 9.00
C THR A 321 -5.82 -2.76 9.79
N GLY A 322 -5.74 -1.53 9.28
CA GLY A 322 -4.92 -0.45 9.80
C GLY A 322 -3.41 -0.64 9.61
N ALA A 323 -2.98 -1.65 8.86
CA ALA A 323 -1.58 -1.88 8.52
C ALA A 323 -1.00 -0.76 7.63
N LEU A 324 -1.82 -0.19 6.73
CA LEU A 324 -1.42 0.90 5.84
C LEU A 324 -1.07 2.17 6.62
N TYR A 325 -1.81 2.45 7.68
CA TYR A 325 -1.64 3.66 8.50
C TYR A 325 -0.53 3.52 9.54
N LYS A 326 0.14 2.38 9.57
CA LYS A 326 1.34 2.16 10.38
C LYS A 326 2.58 2.47 9.53
N PRO A 327 3.61 3.08 10.13
CA PRO A 327 4.93 3.16 9.52
C PRO A 327 5.42 1.79 9.05
N ARG A 328 5.90 1.69 7.81
CA ARG A 328 6.45 0.47 7.23
C ARG A 328 7.95 0.60 7.09
N PHE A 329 8.70 -0.33 7.67
CA PHE A 329 10.18 -0.29 7.64
C PHE A 329 10.77 -1.29 6.66
N SER A 330 11.83 -0.85 5.96
CA SER A 330 12.69 -1.70 5.12
C SER A 330 14.15 -1.41 5.42
N ILE A 331 15.03 -2.39 5.21
CA ILE A 331 16.48 -2.28 5.38
C ILE A 331 17.21 -2.65 4.09
N GLU A 332 18.27 -1.91 3.76
CA GLU A 332 19.16 -2.19 2.63
C GLU A 332 20.63 -1.96 3.02
N ALA A 333 21.54 -2.74 2.46
CA ALA A 333 22.97 -2.45 2.55
C ALA A 333 23.34 -1.36 1.54
N VAL A 334 24.03 -0.31 2.00
CA VAL A 334 24.58 0.76 1.15
C VAL A 334 26.03 0.44 0.80
N ASN A 335 26.80 0.01 1.80
CA ASN A 335 28.10 -0.65 1.63
C ASN A 335 28.09 -1.92 2.50
N ALA A 336 28.14 -3.09 1.86
CA ALA A 336 28.04 -4.37 2.56
C ALA A 336 29.36 -4.83 3.22
N ALA A 337 30.49 -4.17 2.93
CA ALA A 337 31.80 -4.60 3.42
C ALA A 337 32.45 -3.55 4.32
N ALA A 338 32.92 -4.02 5.48
CA ALA A 338 33.84 -3.33 6.36
C ALA A 338 35.23 -3.96 6.26
N SER A 339 36.29 -3.21 6.54
CA SER A 339 37.66 -3.75 6.58
C SER A 339 38.44 -3.16 7.75
N GLU A 340 39.13 -4.03 8.46
CA GLU A 340 40.11 -3.68 9.50
C GLU A 340 41.38 -3.08 8.90
N THR A 341 41.67 -3.38 7.64
CA THR A 341 42.70 -2.66 6.89
C THR A 341 42.24 -1.24 6.55
N GLY A 342 42.74 -0.25 7.29
CA GLY A 342 42.43 1.15 7.02
C GLY A 342 40.93 1.41 7.19
N PRO A 343 40.44 1.60 8.42
CA PRO A 343 39.09 1.26 8.86
C PRO A 343 38.02 1.79 7.91
N THR A 344 37.50 0.90 7.07
CA THR A 344 36.41 1.19 6.13
C THR A 344 35.12 0.65 6.72
N ALA A 345 34.10 1.50 6.85
CA ALA A 345 32.85 1.13 7.47
C ALA A 345 31.90 0.44 6.49
N ALA A 346 31.24 -0.63 6.94
CA ALA A 346 30.01 -1.07 6.31
C ALA A 346 28.89 -0.07 6.66
N THR A 347 27.98 0.18 5.72
CA THR A 347 26.88 1.13 5.91
C THR A 347 25.58 0.53 5.41
N TYR A 348 24.51 0.76 6.15
CA TYR A 348 23.18 0.33 5.77
C TYR A 348 22.17 1.44 6.03
N ARG A 349 21.07 1.39 5.29
CA ARG A 349 19.98 2.36 5.39
C ARG A 349 18.71 1.61 5.78
N ILE A 350 18.00 2.19 6.73
CA ILE A 350 16.64 1.79 7.06
C ILE A 350 15.71 2.90 6.61
N ARG A 351 14.69 2.57 5.81
CA ARG A 351 13.66 3.50 5.36
C ARG A 351 12.36 3.26 6.12
N ARG A 352 11.65 4.36 6.40
CA ARG A 352 10.29 4.41 6.92
C ARG A 352 9.39 4.95 5.82
N ALA A 353 8.51 4.10 5.31
CA ALA A 353 7.44 4.44 4.37
C ALA A 353 6.10 4.62 5.11
N GLY A 354 5.13 5.26 4.44
CA GLY A 354 3.85 5.65 5.02
C GLY A 354 3.95 6.87 5.94
N SER A 355 2.93 7.09 6.79
CA SER A 355 2.86 8.26 7.68
C SER A 355 4.09 8.42 8.60
N PRO A 356 4.86 9.52 8.48
CA PRO A 356 5.95 9.82 9.41
C PRO A 356 5.47 10.48 10.71
N SER A 357 4.15 10.42 10.98
CA SER A 357 3.55 10.95 12.21
C SER A 357 3.95 10.10 13.43
N GLY A 358 4.20 10.75 14.55
CA GLY A 358 4.63 10.07 15.77
C GLY A 358 6.06 9.52 15.70
N SER A 359 6.62 9.29 16.89
CA SER A 359 7.90 8.62 17.04
C SER A 359 7.70 7.10 17.08
N VAL A 360 8.60 6.35 16.46
CA VAL A 360 8.60 4.89 16.48
C VAL A 360 9.95 4.37 16.92
N VAL A 361 9.95 3.42 17.86
CA VAL A 361 11.15 2.64 18.22
C VAL A 361 11.13 1.35 17.41
N LEU A 362 11.95 1.28 16.38
CA LEU A 362 12.15 0.09 15.56
C LEU A 362 13.12 -0.85 16.27
N SER A 363 12.70 -2.10 16.48
CA SER A 363 13.57 -3.14 17.04
C SER A 363 14.34 -3.87 15.93
N LEU A 364 15.59 -4.24 16.22
CA LEU A 364 16.50 -4.95 15.33
C LEU A 364 17.06 -6.19 16.04
N THR A 365 17.27 -7.27 15.30
CA THR A 365 18.07 -8.41 15.75
C THR A 365 19.41 -8.42 15.03
N VAL A 366 20.48 -8.71 15.77
CA VAL A 366 21.83 -8.87 15.24
C VAL A 366 22.28 -10.31 15.49
N SER A 367 22.83 -10.95 14.47
CA SER A 367 23.37 -12.31 14.51
C SER A 367 24.52 -12.44 13.52
N GLY A 368 25.19 -13.59 13.44
CA GLY A 368 26.32 -13.77 12.52
C GLY A 368 27.46 -14.54 13.19
N THR A 369 28.65 -14.42 12.61
CA THR A 369 29.86 -15.02 13.19
C THR A 369 30.63 -14.01 14.03
N ALA A 370 30.57 -12.72 13.67
CA ALA A 370 31.18 -11.64 14.45
C ALA A 370 30.48 -11.47 15.81
N SER A 371 31.30 -11.39 16.83
CA SER A 371 31.03 -10.99 18.21
C SER A 371 30.77 -9.48 18.36
N ALA A 372 30.47 -9.04 19.58
CA ALA A 372 30.29 -7.61 19.88
C ALA A 372 31.62 -6.86 20.09
N ALA A 373 32.76 -7.56 20.08
CA ALA A 373 34.09 -6.95 20.18
C ALA A 373 34.58 -6.41 18.82
N ASP A 374 34.14 -7.04 17.72
CA ASP A 374 34.73 -6.89 16.39
C ASP A 374 34.15 -5.67 15.65
N TYR A 375 33.11 -5.04 16.18
CA TYR A 375 32.53 -3.83 15.60
C TYR A 375 31.84 -2.91 16.61
N THR A 376 31.68 -1.65 16.21
CA THR A 376 30.87 -0.64 16.92
C THR A 376 29.83 0.01 16.00
N GLY A 377 28.86 0.71 16.60
CA GLY A 377 27.87 1.53 15.87
C GLY A 377 26.55 0.82 15.51
N VAL A 378 26.49 -0.51 15.64
CA VAL A 378 25.23 -1.27 15.49
C VAL A 378 24.46 -1.28 16.81
N THR A 379 23.14 -1.12 16.74
CA THR A 379 22.23 -1.10 17.89
C THR A 379 21.10 -2.10 17.68
N THR A 380 20.49 -2.60 18.75
CA THR A 380 19.30 -3.46 18.69
C THR A 380 17.99 -2.68 18.60
N SER A 381 18.04 -1.34 18.62
CA SER A 381 16.86 -0.50 18.44
C SER A 381 17.22 0.87 17.85
N LEU A 382 16.36 1.40 16.99
CA LEU A 382 16.49 2.75 16.43
C LEU A 382 15.20 3.55 16.65
N THR A 383 15.32 4.76 17.19
CA THR A 383 14.17 5.67 17.35
C THR A 383 14.07 6.58 16.15
N PHE A 384 13.01 6.42 15.35
CA PHE A 384 12.60 7.39 14.34
C PHE A 384 11.73 8.46 15.01
N ALA A 385 12.20 9.70 15.02
CA ALA A 385 11.42 10.84 15.48
C ALA A 385 10.30 11.18 14.49
N VAL A 386 9.41 12.09 14.89
CA VAL A 386 8.38 12.62 13.98
C VAL A 386 9.05 13.22 12.75
N GLY A 387 8.59 12.85 11.55
CA GLY A 387 9.13 13.36 10.28
C GLY A 387 10.37 12.63 9.75
N GLU A 388 11.05 11.79 10.55
CA GLU A 388 12.20 11.03 10.06
C GLU A 388 11.74 9.87 9.15
N THR A 389 12.19 9.86 7.90
CA THR A 389 11.85 8.84 6.90
C THR A 389 13.00 7.88 6.60
N GLU A 390 14.22 8.17 7.07
CA GLU A 390 15.36 7.29 6.90
C GLU A 390 16.38 7.45 8.03
N LYS A 391 17.14 6.38 8.28
CA LYS A 391 18.39 6.41 9.06
C LYS A 391 19.46 5.64 8.32
N VAL A 392 20.66 6.20 8.33
CA VAL A 392 21.87 5.52 7.86
C VAL A 392 22.70 5.15 9.08
N VAL A 393 23.05 3.88 9.20
CA VAL A 393 23.88 3.36 10.29
C VAL A 393 25.20 2.88 9.72
N ARG A 394 26.27 3.11 10.49
CA ARG A 394 27.63 2.69 10.15
C ARG A 394 28.05 1.60 11.14
N LEU A 395 28.51 0.49 10.60
CA LEU A 395 29.24 -0.52 11.33
C LEU A 395 30.73 -0.22 11.13
N MET A 396 31.40 0.16 12.21
CA MET A 396 32.84 0.41 12.22
C MET A 396 33.54 -0.86 12.70
N PRO A 397 34.40 -1.50 11.90
CA PRO A 397 35.16 -2.66 12.34
C PRO A 397 36.18 -2.23 13.41
N VAL A 398 36.51 -3.14 14.32
CA VAL A 398 37.55 -2.97 15.34
C VAL A 398 38.77 -3.75 14.89
N ASP A 399 39.79 -3.03 14.41
CA ASP A 399 41.09 -3.60 14.04
C ASP A 399 41.80 -4.11 15.31
N ASP A 400 42.16 -5.39 15.35
CA ASP A 400 42.90 -5.99 16.45
C ASP A 400 44.12 -6.83 16.01
N ALA A 401 44.38 -7.98 16.63
CA ALA A 401 45.53 -8.85 16.34
C ALA A 401 45.13 -10.34 16.31
N LEU A 402 43.83 -10.63 16.36
CA LEU A 402 43.27 -11.97 16.37
C LEU A 402 43.00 -12.42 14.94
N ILE A 403 43.40 -13.65 14.63
CA ILE A 403 43.09 -14.25 13.33
C ILE A 403 41.72 -14.90 13.43
N GLU A 404 40.74 -14.26 12.82
CA GLU A 404 39.32 -14.63 12.92
C GLU A 404 38.76 -15.07 11.56
N GLY A 405 39.40 -14.63 10.47
CA GLY A 405 38.90 -14.73 9.10
C GLY A 405 37.74 -13.78 8.86
N ASN A 406 37.23 -13.73 7.62
CA ASN A 406 36.11 -12.85 7.32
C ASN A 406 34.85 -13.25 8.09
N GLU A 407 34.25 -12.29 8.77
CA GLU A 407 33.09 -12.51 9.62
C GLU A 407 31.82 -11.88 9.05
N GLN A 408 30.67 -12.41 9.46
CA GLN A 408 29.36 -11.95 9.02
C GLN A 408 28.62 -11.25 10.16
N VAL A 409 27.93 -10.16 9.82
CA VAL A 409 26.97 -9.46 10.67
C VAL A 409 25.63 -9.39 9.95
N ASN A 410 24.68 -10.21 10.38
CA ASN A 410 23.31 -10.26 9.91
C ASN A 410 22.42 -9.35 10.74
N ILE A 411 21.81 -8.35 10.11
CA ILE A 411 20.89 -7.42 10.76
C ILE A 411 19.50 -7.64 10.18
N ALA A 412 18.52 -7.93 11.04
CA ALA A 412 17.13 -8.09 10.65
C ALA A 412 16.21 -7.14 11.42
N LEU A 413 15.19 -6.64 10.74
CA LEU A 413 14.09 -5.88 11.33
C LEU A 413 13.25 -6.83 12.18
N ALA A 414 13.08 -6.51 13.46
CA ALA A 414 12.29 -7.33 14.38
C ALA A 414 10.84 -6.87 14.41
N THR A 415 9.89 -7.80 14.47
CA THR A 415 8.47 -7.49 14.61
C THR A 415 8.21 -6.73 15.91
N GLY A 416 7.27 -5.79 15.87
CA GLY A 416 6.93 -4.94 17.02
C GLY A 416 5.54 -4.34 16.89
N SER A 417 5.13 -3.60 17.91
CA SER A 417 3.86 -2.85 17.89
C SER A 417 4.05 -1.47 17.25
N GLY A 418 3.07 -1.03 16.48
CA GLY A 418 3.02 0.34 15.94
C GLY A 418 3.76 0.54 14.61
N TYR A 419 4.30 -0.53 14.01
CA TYR A 419 4.88 -0.50 12.66
C TYR A 419 4.67 -1.84 11.95
N SER A 420 4.92 -1.86 10.64
CA SER A 420 4.99 -3.05 9.80
C SER A 420 6.39 -3.17 9.16
N ILE A 421 6.72 -4.35 8.63
CA ILE A 421 8.01 -4.63 7.98
C ILE A 421 7.74 -4.99 6.52
N ASP A 422 8.58 -4.47 5.63
CA ASP A 422 8.67 -4.97 4.27
C ASP A 422 9.30 -6.36 4.25
N ALA A 423 8.49 -7.40 4.02
CA ALA A 423 8.97 -8.78 4.00
C ALA A 423 10.08 -9.03 2.94
N SER A 424 10.11 -8.28 1.84
CA SER A 424 11.17 -8.42 0.82
C SER A 424 12.47 -7.70 1.20
N HIS A 425 12.44 -6.84 2.21
CA HIS A 425 13.56 -6.03 2.69
C HIS A 425 13.64 -6.07 4.22
N ALA A 426 13.53 -7.27 4.79
CA ALA A 426 13.48 -7.48 6.24
C ALA A 426 14.87 -7.68 6.88
N SER A 427 15.92 -7.99 6.11
CA SER A 427 17.25 -8.28 6.63
C SER A 427 18.37 -7.99 5.64
N ILE A 428 19.57 -7.78 6.15
CA ILE A 428 20.81 -7.64 5.38
C ILE A 428 21.93 -8.49 6.00
N ASN A 429 22.94 -8.79 5.19
CA ASN A 429 24.21 -9.39 5.60
C ASN A 429 25.34 -8.41 5.29
N LEU A 430 26.17 -8.11 6.29
CA LEU A 430 27.38 -7.32 6.18
C LEU A 430 28.59 -8.24 6.46
N ILE A 431 29.74 -7.89 5.90
CA ILE A 431 30.99 -8.65 6.04
C ILE A 431 32.06 -7.75 6.67
N ILE A 432 32.74 -8.25 7.70
CA ILE A 432 33.97 -7.67 8.25
C ILE A 432 35.14 -8.45 7.65
N GLN A 433 36.06 -7.73 7.00
CA GLN A 433 37.26 -8.31 6.42
C GLN A 433 38.41 -8.20 7.41
N ASP A 434 38.77 -9.36 7.97
CA ASP A 434 39.94 -9.56 8.83
C ASP A 434 41.23 -9.29 8.03
N ASN A 435 42.15 -8.56 8.64
CA ASN A 435 43.46 -8.23 8.06
C ASN A 435 44.61 -9.03 8.70
N ASP A 436 44.33 -9.82 9.73
CA ASP A 436 45.32 -10.56 10.47
C ASP A 436 45.64 -11.88 9.79
N VAL A 437 46.94 -12.12 9.63
CA VAL A 437 47.46 -13.33 9.01
C VAL A 437 48.33 -14.08 9.99
N GLN A 438 48.28 -15.41 9.92
CA GLN A 438 49.19 -16.24 10.70
C GLN A 438 50.64 -15.93 10.32
N THR A 439 51.36 -15.29 11.23
CA THR A 439 52.80 -15.14 11.14
C THR A 439 53.45 -16.49 11.41
N VAL A 440 53.83 -17.19 10.34
CA VAL A 440 54.61 -18.43 10.45
C VAL A 440 56.08 -18.04 10.68
N ASN A 441 56.57 -18.28 11.90
CA ASN A 441 57.99 -18.09 12.22
C ASN A 441 58.84 -19.22 11.62
N GLY A 442 59.77 -18.90 10.72
CA GLY A 442 60.75 -19.83 10.16
C GLY A 442 60.70 -20.00 8.64
N LEU A 443 61.59 -20.83 8.09
CA LEU A 443 61.59 -21.20 6.68
C LEU A 443 60.86 -22.53 6.48
N GLN A 444 60.14 -22.68 5.37
CA GLN A 444 59.54 -23.97 5.01
C GLN A 444 60.65 -24.94 4.57
N GLY A 445 60.95 -25.94 5.40
CA GLY A 445 61.89 -27.01 5.10
C GLY A 445 61.18 -28.18 4.41
N GLN A 446 61.54 -28.42 3.14
CA GLN A 446 61.19 -29.62 2.40
C GLN A 446 62.36 -30.60 2.49
N TYR A 447 62.14 -31.75 3.11
CA TYR A 447 63.14 -32.78 3.36
C TYR A 447 62.93 -33.97 2.43
N PHE A 448 64.02 -34.54 1.93
CA PHE A 448 64.03 -35.62 0.94
C PHE A 448 64.87 -36.78 1.49
N ASP A 449 64.35 -38.02 1.44
CA ASP A 449 65.08 -39.24 1.86
C ASP A 449 66.11 -39.74 0.81
N ILE A 450 66.53 -38.82 -0.07
CA ILE A 450 67.53 -39.01 -1.11
C ILE A 450 68.26 -37.68 -1.37
N ALA A 451 69.42 -37.76 -2.03
CA ALA A 451 70.24 -36.58 -2.35
C ALA A 451 69.66 -35.67 -3.45
N ASN A 452 68.58 -36.06 -4.13
CA ASN A 452 67.93 -35.23 -5.14
C ASN A 452 66.68 -34.53 -4.56
N LEU A 453 66.41 -33.31 -5.02
CA LEU A 453 65.30 -32.48 -4.53
C LEU A 453 63.98 -32.74 -5.29
N ALA A 454 63.73 -33.99 -5.70
CA ALA A 454 62.64 -34.32 -6.63
C ALA A 454 61.26 -34.41 -5.94
N MET A 455 61.13 -35.23 -4.89
CA MET A 455 59.86 -35.44 -4.15
C MET A 455 60.12 -35.43 -2.64
N PRO A 456 59.56 -34.47 -1.88
CA PRO A 456 59.84 -34.36 -0.45
C PRO A 456 59.13 -35.47 0.34
N THR A 457 59.86 -36.06 1.28
CA THR A 457 59.41 -37.06 2.25
C THR A 457 58.75 -36.41 3.48
N LEU A 458 59.14 -35.18 3.82
CA LEU A 458 58.60 -34.41 4.93
C LEU A 458 58.62 -32.92 4.58
N VAL A 459 57.55 -32.19 4.92
CA VAL A 459 57.52 -30.73 4.86
C VAL A 459 57.17 -30.20 6.25
N ARG A 460 57.97 -29.27 6.78
CA ARG A 460 57.70 -28.58 8.05
C ARG A 460 58.25 -27.16 8.04
N ASN A 461 57.87 -26.33 9.00
CA ASN A 461 58.47 -25.01 9.20
C ASN A 461 59.60 -25.13 10.23
N ASP A 462 60.79 -24.66 9.85
CA ASP A 462 61.97 -24.65 10.69
C ASP A 462 62.24 -23.23 11.17
N GLN A 463 62.08 -23.00 12.47
CA GLN A 463 62.34 -21.70 13.10
C GLN A 463 63.82 -21.28 12.98
N TYR A 464 64.72 -22.25 12.87
CA TYR A 464 66.16 -22.06 12.67
C TYR A 464 66.65 -23.07 11.62
N ILE A 465 67.67 -22.72 10.84
CA ILE A 465 68.26 -23.63 9.82
C ILE A 465 69.65 -24.17 10.21
N ASN A 466 70.18 -23.83 11.39
CA ASN A 466 71.50 -24.22 11.87
C ASN A 466 71.53 -25.62 12.52
N PHE A 467 70.97 -26.60 11.84
CA PHE A 467 70.86 -27.95 12.40
C PHE A 467 72.23 -28.66 12.45
N ASN A 468 72.48 -29.35 13.56
CA ASN A 468 73.58 -30.33 13.67
C ASN A 468 72.97 -31.71 13.97
N TRP A 469 72.83 -32.54 12.94
CA TRP A 469 72.21 -33.86 13.05
C TRP A 469 73.19 -34.96 13.49
N GLY A 470 74.50 -34.68 13.58
CA GLY A 470 75.52 -35.67 13.90
C GLY A 470 75.47 -36.88 12.94
N THR A 471 75.37 -38.09 13.49
CA THR A 471 75.16 -39.35 12.74
C THR A 471 73.69 -39.74 12.60
N GLY A 472 72.77 -38.82 12.93
CA GLY A 472 71.32 -39.02 12.88
C GLY A 472 70.66 -38.41 11.64
N SER A 473 69.34 -38.28 11.68
CA SER A 473 68.56 -37.64 10.61
C SER A 473 67.58 -36.60 11.18
N PRO A 474 67.08 -35.66 10.35
CA PRO A 474 66.17 -34.61 10.80
C PRO A 474 64.80 -35.12 11.30
N HIS A 475 64.46 -36.36 10.94
CA HIS A 475 63.21 -37.03 11.26
C HIS A 475 63.32 -38.54 11.02
N ALA A 476 62.56 -39.36 11.76
CA ALA A 476 62.57 -40.83 11.65
C ALA A 476 62.17 -41.38 10.26
N LEU A 477 61.56 -40.55 9.41
CA LEU A 477 61.21 -40.89 8.01
C LEU A 477 62.38 -40.71 7.04
N LEU A 478 63.51 -40.19 7.52
CA LEU A 478 64.71 -39.92 6.73
C LEU A 478 65.83 -40.84 7.23
N GLN A 479 66.52 -41.49 6.31
CA GLN A 479 67.71 -42.29 6.60
C GLN A 479 68.89 -41.37 6.94
N PRO A 480 69.69 -41.70 7.97
CA PRO A 480 70.96 -41.02 8.22
C PRO A 480 71.86 -41.00 6.98
N ASP A 481 72.60 -39.91 6.80
CA ASP A 481 73.59 -39.72 5.73
C ASP A 481 73.08 -39.80 4.27
N ARG A 482 71.76 -39.86 4.05
CA ARG A 482 71.16 -39.97 2.71
C ARG A 482 70.06 -38.95 2.43
N PHE A 483 69.91 -37.91 3.25
CA PHE A 483 68.86 -36.92 3.09
C PHE A 483 69.36 -35.61 2.50
N SER A 484 68.44 -34.84 1.92
CA SER A 484 68.66 -33.44 1.54
C SER A 484 67.48 -32.60 2.02
N VAL A 485 67.67 -31.28 2.09
CA VAL A 485 66.62 -30.34 2.50
C VAL A 485 66.70 -29.07 1.66
N ARG A 486 65.53 -28.56 1.27
CA ARG A 486 65.36 -27.26 0.62
C ARG A 486 64.50 -26.39 1.52
N TRP A 487 65.09 -25.28 1.98
CA TRP A 487 64.36 -24.25 2.71
C TRP A 487 63.90 -23.15 1.75
N THR A 488 62.64 -22.73 1.88
CA THR A 488 62.07 -21.61 1.13
C THR A 488 61.36 -20.64 2.08
N GLY A 489 61.49 -19.34 1.83
CA GLY A 489 60.87 -18.30 2.63
C GLY A 489 61.66 -16.99 2.60
N TRP A 490 61.27 -16.06 3.46
CA TRP A 490 61.92 -14.76 3.61
C TRP A 490 62.70 -14.72 4.93
N ILE A 491 63.89 -14.16 4.91
CA ILE A 491 64.68 -13.88 6.12
C ILE A 491 64.70 -12.38 6.30
N GLN A 492 64.31 -11.90 7.49
CA GLN A 492 64.46 -10.51 7.87
C GLN A 492 65.82 -10.32 8.56
N PRO A 493 66.78 -9.62 7.94
CA PRO A 493 68.05 -9.31 8.59
C PRO A 493 67.81 -8.31 9.73
N ILE A 494 68.40 -8.58 10.89
CA ILE A 494 68.25 -7.71 12.07
C ILE A 494 69.05 -6.40 11.95
N GLU A 495 70.06 -6.36 11.07
CA GLU A 495 70.89 -5.18 10.79
C GLU A 495 71.20 -5.07 9.29
N THR A 496 71.56 -3.88 8.81
CA THR A 496 72.04 -3.73 7.42
C THR A 496 73.49 -4.20 7.32
N GLY A 497 73.76 -5.17 6.43
CA GLY A 497 75.12 -5.70 6.23
C GLY A 497 75.18 -6.86 5.26
N SER A 498 76.39 -7.40 5.06
CA SER A 498 76.61 -8.60 4.25
C SER A 498 76.44 -9.85 5.12
N TYR A 499 75.60 -10.78 4.66
CA TYR A 499 75.33 -12.04 5.35
C TYR A 499 75.92 -13.21 4.55
N VAL A 500 76.48 -14.18 5.27
CA VAL A 500 76.96 -15.44 4.68
C VAL A 500 76.23 -16.58 5.38
N PHE A 501 75.48 -17.37 4.61
CA PHE A 501 74.98 -18.66 5.09
C PHE A 501 76.16 -19.61 5.21
N ARG A 502 76.40 -20.13 6.42
CA ARG A 502 77.49 -21.06 6.70
C ARG A 502 76.93 -22.42 7.09
#